data_AF-A0A960WKS0-F1
#
_entry.id   AF-A0A960WKS0-F1
#
_cell.length_a   1.000
_cell.length_b   1.000
_cell.length_c   1.000
_cell.angle_alpha   90.00
_cell.angle_beta   90.00
_cell.angle_gamma   90.00
#
_symmetry.space_group_name_H-M   'P 1'
#
loop_
_entity.id
_entity.type
_entity.pdbx_description
1 polymer ?
#
loop_
_entity_poly.entity_id
_entity_poly.type
_entity_poly.pdbx_seq_one_letter_code
_entity_poly.pdbx_strand_id
1 'polypeptide(L)'
;MYKKLFIKKCIFYSLIILVLFISGSCRPETSEPPWVPEVRNLLVDGTAFIRQFTQELNSAASEKRAIEIMENYSNLLNKYLARKAKLQIKYPVMGMREFPKLVQKHLPLESSVFISAFREANAAGEMIAQKYNSEEFRQAANSAWRALFDGFQFR
;
A
#
# COMPACT_ATOMS: atom_id res chain seq x y z
N MET A 1 -65.75 -14.11 -4.41
CA MET A 1 -65.30 -12.70 -4.41
C MET A 1 -63.84 -12.56 -3.92
N TYR A 2 -62.88 -13.36 -4.42
CA TYR A 2 -61.48 -13.39 -3.93
C TYR A 2 -60.39 -13.26 -5.01
N LYS A 3 -60.75 -13.18 -6.30
CA LYS A 3 -59.76 -13.10 -7.40
C LYS A 3 -59.07 -11.73 -7.54
N LYS A 4 -59.73 -10.63 -7.15
CA LYS A 4 -59.15 -9.27 -7.28
C LYS A 4 -58.05 -8.96 -6.24
N LEU A 5 -58.01 -9.67 -5.10
CA LEU A 5 -57.01 -9.45 -4.06
C LEU A 5 -55.67 -10.15 -4.36
N PHE A 6 -55.70 -11.31 -5.03
CA PHE A 6 -54.50 -12.11 -5.32
C PHE A 6 -53.65 -11.46 -6.43
N ILE A 7 -54.28 -10.95 -7.49
CA ILE A 7 -53.59 -10.25 -8.59
C ILE A 7 -52.90 -8.97 -8.09
N LYS A 8 -53.53 -8.21 -7.17
CA LYS A 8 -52.90 -7.02 -6.58
C LYS A 8 -51.67 -7.36 -5.74
N LYS A 9 -51.70 -8.47 -4.98
CA LYS A 9 -50.53 -8.92 -4.21
C LYS A 9 -49.40 -9.40 -5.13
N CYS A 10 -49.70 -10.17 -6.17
CA CYS A 10 -48.69 -10.61 -7.14
C CYS A 10 -48.02 -9.43 -7.86
N ILE A 11 -48.79 -8.43 -8.32
CA ILE A 11 -48.22 -7.23 -8.95
C ILE A 11 -47.35 -6.45 -7.97
N PHE A 12 -47.74 -6.34 -6.69
CA PHE A 12 -46.96 -5.63 -5.67
C PHE A 12 -45.64 -6.35 -5.35
N TYR A 13 -45.63 -7.68 -5.24
CA TYR A 13 -44.39 -8.45 -5.06
C TYR A 13 -43.50 -8.44 -6.31
N SER A 14 -44.08 -8.49 -7.51
CA SER A 14 -43.33 -8.33 -8.77
C SER A 14 -42.72 -6.93 -8.89
N LEU A 15 -43.42 -5.88 -8.46
CA LEU A 15 -42.87 -4.52 -8.42
C LEU A 15 -41.76 -4.38 -7.39
N ILE A 16 -41.87 -5.00 -6.21
CA ILE A 16 -40.82 -4.98 -5.18
C ILE A 16 -39.59 -5.74 -5.65
N ILE A 17 -39.73 -6.89 -6.32
CA ILE A 17 -38.60 -7.64 -6.89
C ILE A 17 -37.96 -6.85 -8.03
N LEU A 18 -38.75 -6.16 -8.86
CA LEU A 18 -38.23 -5.26 -9.90
C LEU A 18 -37.51 -4.04 -9.31
N VAL A 19 -38.04 -3.45 -8.24
CA VAL A 19 -37.37 -2.35 -7.50
C VAL A 19 -36.10 -2.85 -6.80
N LEU A 20 -36.08 -4.07 -6.26
CA LEU A 20 -34.87 -4.67 -5.67
C LEU A 20 -33.83 -5.04 -6.75
N PHE A 21 -34.27 -5.42 -7.96
CA PHE A 21 -33.35 -5.64 -9.09
C PHE A 21 -32.81 -4.33 -9.68
N ILE A 22 -33.65 -3.28 -9.79
CA ILE A 22 -33.24 -1.97 -10.32
C ILE A 22 -32.42 -1.19 -9.28
N SER A 23 -32.66 -1.36 -7.98
CA SER A 23 -31.79 -0.81 -6.92
C SER A 23 -30.55 -1.68 -6.63
N GLY A 24 -30.54 -2.94 -7.10
CA GLY A 24 -29.39 -3.85 -7.03
C GLY A 24 -28.45 -3.81 -8.24
N SER A 25 -28.76 -3.03 -9.28
CA SER A 25 -27.99 -3.02 -10.54
C SER A 25 -27.88 -1.61 -11.12
N CYS A 26 -27.19 -0.73 -10.39
CA CYS A 26 -26.56 0.47 -10.93
C CYS A 26 -25.56 1.02 -9.91
N ARG A 27 -24.54 0.22 -9.55
CA ARG A 27 -23.24 0.84 -9.25
C ARG A 27 -22.53 0.97 -10.57
N PRO A 28 -22.09 2.17 -10.99
CA PRO A 28 -21.16 2.27 -12.09
C PRO A 28 -19.96 1.37 -11.77
N GLU A 29 -19.56 0.51 -12.70
CA GLU A 29 -18.25 -0.16 -12.68
C GLU A 29 -17.06 0.83 -12.76
N THR A 30 -17.32 2.14 -12.62
CA THR A 30 -16.38 3.24 -12.79
C THR A 30 -16.08 4.02 -11.50
N SER A 31 -16.59 3.60 -10.33
CA SER A 31 -16.15 4.23 -9.07
C SER A 31 -14.85 3.58 -8.59
N GLU A 32 -13.74 4.30 -8.70
CA GLU A 32 -12.48 3.97 -8.05
C GLU A 32 -12.73 3.57 -6.58
N PRO A 33 -12.25 2.40 -6.10
CA PRO A 33 -12.50 1.97 -4.73
C PRO A 33 -12.05 3.03 -3.71
N PRO A 34 -12.77 3.20 -2.59
CA PRO A 34 -12.56 4.32 -1.66
C PRO A 34 -11.19 4.31 -0.96
N TRP A 35 -10.44 3.20 -1.04
CA TRP A 35 -9.08 3.08 -0.53
C TRP A 35 -8.02 3.54 -1.53
N VAL A 36 -8.34 3.59 -2.83
CA VAL A 36 -7.35 3.83 -3.89
C VAL A 36 -6.68 5.20 -3.77
N PRO A 37 -7.39 6.33 -3.52
CA PRO A 37 -6.71 7.63 -3.39
C PRO A 37 -5.70 7.65 -2.22
N GLU A 38 -6.06 7.03 -1.09
CA GLU A 38 -5.19 6.98 0.09
C GLU A 38 -3.98 6.06 -0.13
N VAL A 39 -4.18 4.93 -0.81
CA VAL A 39 -3.12 3.98 -1.15
C VAL A 39 -2.22 4.53 -2.26
N ARG A 40 -2.76 5.28 -3.22
CA ARG A 40 -1.96 6.04 -4.20
C ARG A 40 -1.01 6.99 -3.49
N ASN A 41 -1.53 7.83 -2.59
CA ASN A 41 -0.71 8.76 -1.83
C ASN A 41 0.34 8.02 -0.99
N LEU A 42 -0.05 6.90 -0.37
CA LEU A 42 0.87 6.05 0.38
C LEU A 42 2.01 5.54 -0.54
N LEU A 43 1.72 5.03 -1.74
CA LEU A 43 2.74 4.56 -2.68
C LEU A 43 3.62 5.70 -3.21
N VAL A 44 3.05 6.87 -3.51
CA VAL A 44 3.81 8.04 -4.01
C VAL A 44 4.76 8.54 -2.93
N ASP A 45 4.26 8.75 -1.70
CA ASP A 45 5.07 9.22 -0.58
C ASP A 45 6.15 8.18 -0.22
N GLY A 46 5.79 6.90 -0.22
CA GLY A 46 6.72 5.79 0.02
C GLY A 46 7.82 5.72 -1.03
N THR A 47 7.48 5.92 -2.31
CA THR A 47 8.45 5.98 -3.41
C THR A 47 9.42 7.14 -3.23
N ALA A 48 8.90 8.35 -2.96
CA ALA A 48 9.73 9.53 -2.76
C ALA A 48 10.69 9.33 -1.58
N PHE A 49 10.18 8.79 -0.47
CA PHE A 49 10.97 8.43 0.70
C PHE A 49 12.09 7.44 0.37
N ILE A 50 11.77 6.32 -0.30
CA ILE A 50 12.75 5.29 -0.66
C ILE A 50 13.82 5.85 -1.60
N ARG A 51 13.44 6.70 -2.57
CA ARG A 51 14.39 7.32 -3.50
C ARG A 51 15.31 8.29 -2.79
N GLN A 52 14.77 9.12 -1.89
CA GLN A 52 15.57 10.06 -1.11
C GLN A 52 16.56 9.31 -0.21
N PHE A 53 16.09 8.28 0.48
CA PHE A 53 16.94 7.38 1.26
C PHE A 53 18.09 6.81 0.42
N THR A 54 17.76 6.23 -0.74
CA THR A 54 18.73 5.61 -1.65
C THR A 54 19.77 6.62 -2.14
N GLN A 55 19.33 7.83 -2.48
CA GLN A 55 20.22 8.90 -2.95
C GLN A 55 21.16 9.38 -1.85
N GLU A 56 20.65 9.65 -0.64
CA GLU A 56 21.46 10.08 0.49
C GLU A 56 22.46 9.00 0.89
N LEU A 57 22.01 7.73 0.91
CA LEU A 57 22.84 6.60 1.25
C LEU A 57 23.99 6.39 0.25
N ASN A 58 23.71 6.50 -1.06
CA ASN A 58 24.73 6.47 -2.11
C ASN A 58 25.71 7.66 -2.04
N SER A 59 25.25 8.79 -1.52
CA SER A 59 26.06 10.00 -1.32
C SER A 59 26.87 9.97 -0.02
N ALA A 60 26.75 8.91 0.79
CA ALA A 60 27.46 8.80 2.06
C ALA A 60 28.98 8.65 1.85
N ALA A 61 29.71 9.72 2.14
CA ALA A 61 31.16 9.78 2.02
C ALA A 61 31.91 8.93 3.06
N SER A 62 31.24 8.53 4.16
CA SER A 62 31.83 7.73 5.24
C SER A 62 30.81 6.74 5.82
N GLU A 63 31.32 5.71 6.49
CA GLU A 63 30.52 4.69 7.17
C GLU A 63 29.63 5.30 8.26
N LYS A 64 30.21 6.18 9.10
CA LYS A 64 29.47 6.92 10.13
C LYS A 64 28.27 7.67 9.54
N ARG A 65 28.47 8.34 8.39
CA ARG A 65 27.37 9.06 7.73
C ARG A 65 26.30 8.11 7.20
N ALA A 66 26.70 6.96 6.66
CA ALA A 66 25.75 5.94 6.20
C ALA A 66 24.90 5.41 7.36
N ILE A 67 25.50 5.15 8.52
CA ILE A 67 24.80 4.73 9.74
C ILE A 67 23.78 5.79 10.18
N GLU A 68 24.20 7.07 10.28
CA GLU A 68 23.31 8.17 10.64
C GLU A 68 22.10 8.29 9.69
N ILE A 69 22.31 8.09 8.38
CA ILE A 69 21.23 8.10 7.38
C ILE A 69 20.29 6.93 7.64
N MET A 70 20.80 5.72 7.85
CA MET A 70 20.00 4.52 8.13
C MET A 70 19.13 4.68 9.39
N GLU A 71 19.68 5.24 10.47
CA GLU A 71 18.96 5.48 11.73
C GLU A 71 17.86 6.55 11.56
N ASN A 72 18.19 7.68 10.93
CA ASN A 72 17.22 8.76 10.68
C ASN A 72 16.04 8.27 9.84
N TYR A 73 16.33 7.49 8.79
CA TYR A 73 15.28 6.96 7.92
C TYR A 73 14.46 5.86 8.59
N SER A 74 15.04 5.07 9.50
CA SER A 74 14.27 4.11 10.31
C SER A 74 13.19 4.81 11.17
N ASN A 75 13.52 5.97 11.75
CA ASN A 75 12.55 6.77 12.50
C ASN A 75 11.44 7.38 11.62
N LEU A 76 11.80 7.88 10.44
CA LEU A 76 10.83 8.42 9.48
C LEU A 76 9.91 7.32 8.93
N LEU A 77 10.44 6.11 8.75
CA LEU A 77 9.66 4.97 8.30
C LEU A 77 8.56 4.61 9.30
N ASN A 78 8.81 4.71 10.61
CA ASN A 78 7.77 4.47 11.63
C ASN A 78 6.52 5.34 11.43
N LYS A 79 6.69 6.60 10.97
CA LYS A 79 5.54 7.48 10.65
C LYS A 79 4.74 6.95 9.44
N TYR A 80 5.44 6.47 8.42
CA TYR A 80 4.81 5.85 7.27
C TYR A 80 4.04 4.59 7.66
N LEU A 81 4.62 3.74 8.52
CA LEU A 81 3.97 2.53 9.02
C LEU A 81 2.75 2.82 9.87
N ALA A 82 2.80 3.83 10.72
CA ALA A 82 1.63 4.28 11.46
C ALA A 82 0.50 4.74 10.54
N ARG A 83 0.81 5.43 9.43
CA ARG A 83 -0.19 5.81 8.42
C ARG A 83 -0.78 4.58 7.72
N LYS A 84 0.07 3.65 7.28
CA LYS A 84 -0.37 2.38 6.67
C LYS A 84 -1.28 1.59 7.62
N ALA A 85 -0.92 1.48 8.90
CA ALA A 85 -1.72 0.79 9.91
C ALA A 85 -3.10 1.44 10.11
N LYS A 86 -3.16 2.79 10.16
CA LYS A 86 -4.44 3.53 10.20
C LYS A 86 -5.32 3.20 8.98
N LEU A 87 -4.71 3.11 7.80
CA LEU A 87 -5.41 2.74 6.57
C LEU A 87 -5.88 1.28 6.60
N GLN A 88 -5.10 0.34 7.14
CA GLN A 88 -5.53 -1.05 7.30
C GLN A 88 -6.72 -1.18 8.25
N ILE A 89 -6.78 -0.39 9.32
CA ILE A 89 -7.94 -0.34 10.23
C ILE A 89 -9.17 0.25 9.51
N LYS A 90 -8.97 1.34 8.76
CA LYS A 90 -10.06 2.01 8.00
C LYS A 90 -10.57 1.17 6.83
N TYR A 91 -9.68 0.42 6.19
CA TYR A 91 -9.94 -0.38 5.01
C TYR A 91 -9.42 -1.82 5.23
N PRO A 92 -10.23 -2.71 5.82
CA PRO A 92 -9.82 -4.10 6.11
C PRO A 92 -9.36 -4.89 4.88
N VAL A 93 -9.81 -4.48 3.68
CA VAL A 93 -9.34 -5.02 2.40
C VAL A 93 -7.81 -4.94 2.25
N MET A 94 -7.15 -3.98 2.91
CA MET A 94 -5.68 -3.83 2.89
C MET A 94 -4.92 -4.93 3.62
N GLY A 95 -5.59 -5.70 4.49
CA GLY A 95 -5.02 -6.86 5.17
C GLY A 95 -5.39 -8.19 4.49
N MET A 96 -6.03 -8.14 3.32
CA MET A 96 -6.33 -9.36 2.56
C MET A 96 -5.14 -9.76 1.71
N ARG A 97 -4.90 -11.08 1.61
CA ARG A 97 -3.84 -11.65 0.76
C ARG A 97 -3.90 -11.20 -0.71
N GLU A 98 -5.10 -10.90 -1.22
CA GLU A 98 -5.33 -10.46 -2.60
C GLU A 98 -5.11 -8.94 -2.79
N PHE A 99 -4.93 -8.19 -1.70
CA PHE A 99 -4.77 -6.74 -1.75
C PHE A 99 -3.63 -6.27 -2.66
N PRO A 100 -2.43 -6.89 -2.67
CA PRO A 100 -1.38 -6.50 -3.61
C PRO A 100 -1.82 -6.59 -5.08
N LYS A 101 -2.63 -7.60 -5.44
CA LYS A 101 -3.18 -7.73 -6.80
C LYS A 101 -4.22 -6.65 -7.09
N LEU A 102 -5.04 -6.28 -6.09
CA LEU A 102 -5.99 -5.17 -6.22
C LEU A 102 -5.26 -3.84 -6.41
N VAL A 103 -4.19 -3.59 -5.65
CA VAL A 103 -3.33 -2.42 -5.83
C VAL A 103 -2.73 -2.41 -7.23
N GLN A 104 -2.18 -3.53 -7.71
CA GLN A 104 -1.62 -3.61 -9.06
C GLN A 104 -2.68 -3.39 -10.15
N LYS A 105 -3.92 -3.86 -9.92
CA LYS A 105 -5.04 -3.67 -10.85
C LYS A 105 -5.51 -2.21 -10.92
N HIS A 106 -5.60 -1.52 -9.79
CA HIS A 106 -6.16 -0.16 -9.71
C HIS A 106 -5.10 0.96 -9.76
N LEU A 107 -3.85 0.65 -9.42
CA LEU A 107 -2.70 1.57 -9.37
C LEU A 107 -1.47 0.92 -10.04
N PRO A 108 -1.56 0.51 -11.31
CA PRO A 108 -0.49 -0.23 -11.98
C PRO A 108 0.80 0.59 -12.08
N LEU A 109 0.67 1.89 -12.39
CA LEU A 109 1.82 2.78 -12.54
C LEU A 109 2.50 3.00 -11.20
N GLU A 110 1.77 3.45 -10.18
CA GLU A 110 2.32 3.76 -8.86
C GLU A 110 2.89 2.50 -8.19
N SER A 111 2.25 1.34 -8.36
CA SER A 111 2.76 0.06 -7.90
C SER A 111 4.09 -0.28 -8.59
N SER A 112 4.18 -0.13 -9.91
CA SER A 112 5.41 -0.42 -10.67
C SER A 112 6.57 0.50 -10.28
N VAL A 113 6.30 1.79 -10.12
CA VAL A 113 7.30 2.79 -9.73
C VAL A 113 7.78 2.54 -8.31
N PHE A 114 6.86 2.22 -7.40
CA PHE A 114 7.19 1.87 -6.02
C PHE A 114 8.08 0.63 -5.95
N ILE A 115 7.74 -0.43 -6.69
CA ILE A 115 8.56 -1.65 -6.77
C ILE A 115 9.95 -1.36 -7.35
N SER A 116 10.05 -0.51 -8.37
CA SER A 116 11.35 -0.11 -8.94
C SER A 116 12.22 0.60 -7.91
N ALA A 117 11.69 1.62 -7.23
CA ALA A 117 12.41 2.36 -6.20
C ALA A 117 12.89 1.44 -5.07
N PHE A 118 12.08 0.45 -4.71
CA PHE A 118 12.43 -0.54 -3.70
C PHE A 118 13.58 -1.46 -4.14
N ARG A 119 13.59 -1.90 -5.41
CA ARG A 119 14.71 -2.67 -5.97
C ARG A 119 15.99 -1.86 -6.05
N GLU A 120 15.90 -0.58 -6.43
CA GLU A 120 17.03 0.36 -6.46
C GLU A 120 17.63 0.53 -5.05
N ALA A 121 16.80 0.67 -4.02
CA ALA A 121 17.24 0.76 -2.64
C ALA A 121 17.94 -0.53 -2.17
N ASN A 122 17.38 -1.70 -2.50
CA ASN A 122 18.02 -2.97 -2.16
C ASN A 122 19.41 -3.10 -2.81
N ALA A 123 19.52 -2.76 -4.10
CA ALA A 123 20.81 -2.80 -4.80
C ALA A 123 21.83 -1.81 -4.20
N ALA A 124 21.40 -0.60 -3.84
CA ALA A 124 22.25 0.36 -3.12
C ALA A 124 22.72 -0.20 -1.77
N GLY A 125 21.82 -0.85 -1.03
CA GLY A 125 22.15 -1.51 0.22
C GLY A 125 23.19 -2.60 0.08
N GLU A 126 23.06 -3.47 -0.93
CA GLU A 126 24.04 -4.52 -1.24
C GLU A 126 25.41 -3.92 -1.59
N MET A 127 25.46 -2.88 -2.43
CA MET A 127 26.73 -2.21 -2.77
C MET A 127 27.41 -1.59 -1.56
N ILE A 128 26.65 -0.97 -0.66
CA ILE A 128 27.21 -0.31 0.52
C ILE A 128 27.63 -1.34 1.57
N ALA A 129 26.91 -2.46 1.69
CA ALA A 129 27.34 -3.59 2.51
C ALA A 129 28.62 -4.27 1.99
N GLN A 130 28.93 -4.17 0.71
CA GLN A 130 30.24 -4.57 0.18
C GLN A 130 31.35 -3.55 0.50
N LYS A 131 30.98 -2.27 0.66
CA LYS A 131 31.91 -1.16 0.93
C LYS A 131 32.29 -1.07 2.42
N TYR A 132 31.33 -1.31 3.31
CA TYR A 132 31.49 -1.20 4.76
C TYR A 132 31.17 -2.54 5.43
N ASN A 133 32.05 -3.00 6.33
CA ASN A 133 31.95 -4.33 6.95
C ASN A 133 32.13 -4.30 8.47
N SER A 134 32.00 -3.12 9.11
CA SER A 134 31.99 -3.08 10.57
C SER A 134 30.74 -3.76 11.12
N GLU A 135 30.85 -4.29 12.34
CA GLU A 135 29.71 -4.88 13.04
C GLU A 135 28.61 -3.84 13.31
N GLU A 136 29.00 -2.60 13.62
CA GLU A 136 28.08 -1.49 13.83
C GLU A 136 27.27 -1.15 12.57
N PHE A 137 27.94 -1.09 11.42
CA PHE A 137 27.27 -0.89 10.14
C PHE A 137 26.34 -2.06 9.81
N ARG A 138 26.76 -3.30 10.03
CA ARG A 138 25.91 -4.49 9.80
C ARG A 138 24.66 -4.46 10.67
N GLN A 139 24.76 -4.02 11.92
CA GLN A 139 23.61 -3.90 12.82
C GLN A 139 22.66 -2.78 12.36
N ALA A 140 23.19 -1.60 12.03
CA ALA A 140 22.40 -0.48 11.52
C ALA A 140 21.70 -0.84 10.20
N ALA A 141 22.41 -1.46 9.27
CA ALA A 141 21.88 -1.94 8.01
C ALA A 141 20.77 -2.98 8.22
N ASN A 142 21.01 -4.01 9.05
CA ASN A 142 19.98 -5.01 9.33
C ASN A 142 18.71 -4.42 9.95
N SER A 143 18.86 -3.43 10.83
CA SER A 143 17.73 -2.73 11.44
C SER A 143 16.95 -1.91 10.40
N ALA A 144 17.64 -1.07 9.63
CA ALA A 144 17.03 -0.22 8.62
C ALA A 144 16.39 -1.02 7.49
N TRP A 145 17.07 -2.08 7.02
CA TRP A 145 16.54 -2.97 6.00
C TRP A 145 15.32 -3.73 6.51
N ARG A 146 15.36 -4.37 7.69
CA ARG A 146 14.16 -5.02 8.24
C ARG A 146 13.00 -4.06 8.36
N ALA A 147 13.24 -2.86 8.88
CA ALA A 147 12.20 -1.85 8.99
C ALA A 147 11.60 -1.54 7.60
N LEU A 148 12.44 -1.32 6.58
CA LEU A 148 12.04 -1.03 5.20
C LEU A 148 11.29 -2.22 4.57
N PHE A 149 11.84 -3.44 4.65
CA PHE A 149 11.26 -4.64 4.05
C PHE A 149 9.97 -5.10 4.73
N ASP A 150 9.92 -5.10 6.05
CA ASP A 150 8.70 -5.48 6.79
C ASP A 150 7.64 -4.37 6.68
N GLY A 151 8.10 -3.12 6.65
CA GLY A 151 7.25 -1.96 6.63
C GLY A 151 6.43 -1.80 5.36
N PHE A 152 7.04 -2.08 4.20
CA PHE A 152 6.40 -1.91 2.91
C PHE A 152 5.71 -3.18 2.37
N GLN A 153 5.78 -4.31 3.08
CA GLN A 153 5.04 -5.51 2.70
C GLN A 153 3.54 -5.37 2.93
N PHE A 154 2.74 -5.39 1.85
CA PHE A 154 1.30 -5.64 1.93
C PHE A 154 1.09 -7.15 2.11
N ARG A 155 1.18 -7.66 3.34
CA ARG A 155 0.78 -9.03 3.69
C ARG A 155 -0.70 -9.10 4.01
#